data_AF-I4B5K0-F1
#
_entry.id   AF-I4B5K0-F1
#
_cell.length_a   1.000
_cell.length_b   1.000
_cell.length_c   1.000
_cell.angle_alpha   90.00
_cell.angle_beta   90.00
_cell.angle_gamma   90.00
#
_symmetry.space_group_name_H-M   'P 1'
#
loop_
_entity.id
_entity.type
_entity.pdbx_description
1 polymer ?
#
loop_
_entity_poly.entity_id
_entity_poly.type
_entity_poly.pdbx_seq_one_letter_code
_entity_poly.pdbx_strand_id
1 'polypeptide(L)'
;MNRNRAIWEIRNEKNKASVRWVLVFAIGGYLTYLLETGKAAAVGSAPIFNGTYIMSVLAFAIAFNALVALQVHRAAARESIGRWVKYATMACDFLLVALVLIPTGGSQSLLYPLNYVIIVSNALRYGMSVAIAGTIIMNIFYLALLAYQYYPQTEIPGFHQEVLKIAGFWLVGVYTGYLSRRYEVLRGEVERYQELLAGALKKNAA
;
A
#
# COMPACT_ATOMS: atom_id res chain seq x y z
N MET A 1 -18.64 10.57 12.69
CA MET A 1 -18.33 9.37 11.88
C MET A 1 -19.16 8.24 12.46
N ASN A 2 -19.86 7.45 11.65
CA ASN A 2 -20.76 6.42 12.18
C ASN A 2 -19.94 5.36 12.95
N ARG A 3 -20.31 4.99 14.18
CA ARG A 3 -19.51 4.12 15.08
C ARG A 3 -19.10 2.81 14.40
N ASN A 4 -20.02 2.20 13.65
CA ASN A 4 -19.79 0.97 12.88
C ASN A 4 -18.69 1.13 11.82
N ARG A 5 -18.62 2.31 11.18
CA ARG A 5 -17.57 2.62 10.20
C ARG A 5 -16.21 2.76 10.86
N ALA A 6 -16.14 3.38 12.04
CA ALA A 6 -14.88 3.53 12.79
C ALA A 6 -14.31 2.16 13.22
N ILE A 7 -15.16 1.28 13.74
CA ILE A 7 -14.78 -0.09 14.13
C ILE A 7 -14.29 -0.89 12.92
N TRP A 8 -14.98 -0.77 11.78
CA TRP A 8 -14.56 -1.41 10.54
C TRP A 8 -13.20 -0.89 10.03
N GLU A 9 -12.97 0.42 10.08
CA GLU A 9 -11.69 1.04 9.69
C GLU A 9 -10.55 0.56 10.61
N ILE A 10 -10.77 0.48 11.93
CA ILE A 10 -9.79 -0.06 12.90
C ILE A 10 -9.43 -1.51 12.58
N ARG A 11 -10.42 -2.36 12.24
CA ARG A 11 -10.18 -3.76 11.88
C ARG A 11 -9.35 -3.87 10.59
N ASN A 12 -9.61 -3.01 9.61
CA ASN A 12 -8.83 -2.99 8.37
C ASN A 12 -7.39 -2.53 8.60
N GLU A 13 -7.16 -1.51 9.43
CA GLU A 13 -5.80 -1.07 9.80
C GLU A 13 -5.05 -2.15 10.59
N LYS A 14 -5.73 -2.88 11.50
CA LYS A 14 -5.13 -4.03 12.20
C LYS A 14 -4.66 -5.10 11.20
N ASN A 15 -5.53 -5.49 10.26
CA ASN A 15 -5.18 -6.47 9.22
C ASN A 15 -4.04 -5.95 8.32
N LYS A 16 -4.01 -4.65 8.04
CA LYS A 16 -2.92 -4.00 7.29
C LYS A 16 -1.59 -4.12 8.02
N ALA A 17 -1.56 -3.80 9.32
CA ALA A 17 -0.37 -3.89 10.14
C ALA A 17 0.18 -5.33 10.23
N SER A 18 -0.71 -6.34 10.33
CA SER A 18 -0.31 -7.75 10.30
C SER A 18 0.34 -8.15 8.97
N VAL A 19 -0.25 -7.78 7.84
CA VAL A 19 0.33 -8.06 6.51
C VAL A 19 1.67 -7.33 6.33
N ARG A 20 1.81 -6.10 6.85
CA ARG A 20 3.08 -5.38 6.81
C ARG A 20 4.20 -6.12 7.53
N TRP A 21 3.94 -6.74 8.68
CA TRP A 21 4.97 -7.54 9.36
C TRP A 21 5.52 -8.63 8.47
N VAL A 22 4.64 -9.37 7.79
CA VAL A 22 5.04 -10.41 6.84
C VAL A 22 5.91 -9.81 5.72
N LEU A 23 5.51 -8.67 5.15
CA LEU A 23 6.29 -7.99 4.11
C LEU A 23 7.64 -7.49 4.61
N VAL A 24 7.70 -6.93 5.82
CA VAL A 24 8.95 -6.45 6.44
C VAL A 24 9.92 -7.60 6.63
N PHE A 25 9.47 -8.75 7.14
CA PHE A 25 10.34 -9.92 7.29
C PHE A 25 10.74 -10.53 5.95
N ALA A 26 9.83 -10.64 4.99
CA ALA A 26 10.13 -11.20 3.68
C ALA A 26 11.10 -10.32 2.88
N ILE A 27 10.84 -9.01 2.79
CA ILE A 27 11.70 -8.06 2.09
C ILE A 27 13.02 -7.91 2.85
N GLY A 28 12.99 -7.82 4.17
CA GLY A 28 14.20 -7.75 4.99
C GLY A 28 15.09 -8.96 4.81
N GLY A 29 14.53 -10.17 4.90
CA GLY A 29 15.27 -11.41 4.64
C GLY A 29 15.85 -11.46 3.23
N TYR A 30 15.10 -11.02 2.21
CA TYR A 30 15.58 -10.95 0.84
C TYR A 30 16.74 -9.96 0.67
N LEU A 31 16.65 -8.76 1.24
CA LEU A 31 17.71 -7.75 1.18
C LEU A 31 18.97 -8.22 1.92
N THR A 32 18.82 -8.82 3.10
CA THR A 32 19.95 -9.41 3.84
C THR A 32 20.59 -10.55 3.06
N TYR A 33 19.80 -11.43 2.43
CA TYR A 33 20.33 -12.48 1.56
C TYR A 33 21.13 -11.93 0.37
N LEU A 34 20.65 -10.86 -0.28
CA LEU A 34 21.39 -10.20 -1.36
C LEU A 34 22.71 -9.57 -0.88
N LEU A 35 22.72 -9.04 0.36
CA LEU A 35 23.91 -8.49 0.99
C LEU A 35 24.94 -9.60 1.28
N GLU A 36 24.52 -10.68 1.94
CA GLU A 36 25.41 -11.77 2.37
C GLU A 36 25.98 -12.55 1.19
N THR A 37 25.19 -12.75 0.13
CA THR A 37 25.64 -13.50 -1.06
C THR A 37 26.49 -12.67 -2.03
N GLY A 38 26.73 -11.39 -1.75
CA GLY A 38 27.45 -10.48 -2.64
C GLY A 38 26.72 -10.19 -3.95
N LYS A 39 25.49 -10.68 -4.12
CA LYS A 39 24.65 -10.47 -5.31
C LYS A 39 24.07 -9.07 -5.38
N ALA A 40 24.24 -8.26 -4.33
CA ALA A 40 23.92 -6.84 -4.31
C ALA A 40 24.46 -6.09 -5.57
N ALA A 41 25.70 -6.39 -5.97
CA ALA A 41 26.32 -5.76 -7.15
C ALA A 41 25.62 -6.12 -8.48
N ALA A 42 24.92 -7.26 -8.55
CA ALA A 42 24.19 -7.72 -9.73
C ALA A 42 22.76 -7.15 -9.84
N VAL A 43 22.21 -6.60 -8.75
CA VAL A 43 20.80 -6.15 -8.68
C VAL A 43 20.66 -4.63 -8.78
N GLY A 44 21.71 -3.84 -8.49
CA GLY A 44 21.71 -2.39 -8.71
C GLY A 44 22.63 -1.61 -7.77
N SER A 45 22.98 -0.39 -8.20
CA SER A 45 23.80 0.64 -7.51
C SER A 45 24.59 0.18 -6.27
N ALA A 46 25.70 -0.53 -6.54
CA ALA A 46 26.66 -1.01 -5.54
C ALA A 46 27.07 0.02 -4.44
N PRO A 47 27.16 1.35 -4.67
CA PRO A 47 27.56 2.26 -3.59
C PRO A 47 26.49 2.53 -2.51
N ILE A 48 25.20 2.29 -2.79
CA ILE A 48 24.10 2.60 -1.82
C ILE A 48 23.64 1.34 -1.09
N PHE A 49 23.72 0.17 -1.74
CA PHE A 49 23.32 -1.11 -1.14
C PHE A 49 24.35 -1.58 -0.11
N ASN A 50 24.24 -1.06 1.13
CA ASN A 50 25.09 -1.44 2.26
C ASN A 50 24.26 -1.88 3.48
N GLY A 51 24.92 -2.56 4.43
CA GLY A 51 24.25 -3.07 5.64
C GLY A 51 23.57 -1.96 6.45
N THR A 52 24.19 -0.79 6.56
CA THR A 52 23.61 0.37 7.25
C THR A 52 22.31 0.86 6.61
N TYR A 53 22.24 0.90 5.28
CA TYR A 53 21.05 1.29 4.53
C TYR A 53 19.92 0.29 4.77
N ILE A 54 20.19 -1.01 4.60
CA ILE A 54 19.20 -2.07 4.80
C ILE A 54 18.66 -2.03 6.23
N MET A 55 19.56 -1.93 7.22
CA MET A 55 19.17 -1.83 8.63
C MET A 55 18.39 -0.55 8.93
N SER A 56 18.69 0.57 8.28
CA SER A 56 17.94 1.83 8.44
C SER A 56 16.53 1.72 7.86
N VAL A 57 16.39 1.13 6.67
CA VAL A 57 15.08 0.88 6.05
C VAL A 57 14.25 -0.09 6.90
N LEU A 58 14.86 -1.16 7.40
CA LEU A 58 14.19 -2.11 8.29
C LEU A 58 13.81 -1.48 9.63
N ALA A 59 14.71 -0.73 10.25
CA ALA A 59 14.43 -0.01 11.50
C ALA A 59 13.28 0.98 11.30
N PHE A 60 13.26 1.73 10.21
CA PHE A 60 12.16 2.62 9.85
C PHE A 60 10.85 1.84 9.67
N ALA A 61 10.86 0.72 8.92
CA ALA A 61 9.67 -0.09 8.69
C ALA A 61 9.11 -0.70 9.99
N ILE A 62 9.99 -1.20 10.87
CA ILE A 62 9.65 -1.76 12.18
C ILE A 62 9.07 -0.66 13.08
N ALA A 63 9.75 0.47 13.21
CA ALA A 63 9.31 1.59 14.05
C ALA A 63 7.96 2.14 13.57
N PHE A 64 7.82 2.34 12.26
CA PHE A 64 6.58 2.78 11.67
C PHE A 64 5.43 1.80 11.91
N ASN A 65 5.65 0.50 11.68
CA ASN A 65 4.58 -0.49 11.87
C ASN A 65 4.22 -0.67 13.36
N ALA A 66 5.19 -0.54 14.27
CA ALA A 66 4.94 -0.51 15.71
C ALA A 66 4.11 0.72 16.13
N LEU A 67 4.40 1.90 15.58
CA LEU A 67 3.62 3.12 15.81
C LEU A 67 2.18 2.97 15.30
N VAL A 68 1.98 2.37 14.12
CA VAL A 68 0.63 2.07 13.60
C VAL A 68 -0.09 1.08 14.51
N ALA A 69 0.57 0.00 14.94
CA ALA A 69 -0.03 -0.98 15.85
C ALA A 69 -0.47 -0.33 17.17
N LEU A 70 0.37 0.56 17.73
CA LEU A 70 0.04 1.32 18.94
C LEU A 70 -1.13 2.28 18.69
N GLN A 71 -1.15 2.97 17.56
CA GLN A 71 -2.27 3.86 17.20
C GLN A 71 -3.58 3.08 17.04
N VAL A 72 -3.54 1.92 16.38
CA VAL A 72 -4.71 1.02 16.22
C VAL A 72 -5.18 0.51 17.58
N HIS A 73 -4.27 0.15 18.48
CA HIS A 73 -4.62 -0.26 19.83
C HIS A 73 -5.31 0.87 20.62
N ARG A 74 -4.77 2.10 20.56
CA ARG A 74 -5.39 3.28 21.19
C ARG A 74 -6.73 3.65 20.54
N ALA A 75 -6.85 3.52 19.23
CA ALA A 75 -8.07 3.77 18.49
C ALA A 75 -9.16 2.74 18.81
N ALA A 76 -8.79 1.47 19.03
CA ALA A 76 -9.71 0.43 19.47
C ALA A 76 -10.31 0.76 20.84
N ALA A 77 -9.50 1.26 21.79
CA ALA A 77 -9.99 1.68 23.10
C ALA A 77 -10.91 2.91 23.05
N ARG A 78 -10.76 3.77 22.04
CA ARG A 78 -11.54 5.02 21.88
C ARG A 78 -12.65 4.92 20.82
N GLU A 79 -12.81 3.75 20.21
CA GLU A 79 -13.71 3.45 19.08
C GLU A 79 -13.71 4.50 17.96
N SER A 80 -12.57 5.15 17.74
CA SER A 80 -12.43 6.26 16.81
C SER A 80 -11.03 6.28 16.22
N ILE A 81 -10.96 6.50 14.90
CA ILE A 81 -9.71 6.62 14.16
C ILE A 81 -9.75 7.88 13.31
N GLY A 82 -8.62 8.57 13.20
CA GLY A 82 -8.51 9.79 12.41
C GLY A 82 -8.63 9.47 10.92
N ARG A 83 -9.40 10.26 10.17
CA ARG A 83 -9.57 10.08 8.71
C ARG A 83 -8.26 10.18 7.93
N TRP A 84 -7.26 10.87 8.47
CA TRP A 84 -5.95 11.06 7.86
C TRP A 84 -5.07 9.82 7.93
N VAL A 85 -5.31 8.91 8.90
CA VAL A 85 -4.44 7.76 9.19
C VAL A 85 -4.27 6.87 7.97
N LYS A 86 -5.36 6.56 7.25
CA LYS A 86 -5.31 5.75 6.03
C LYS A 86 -4.42 6.34 4.93
N TYR A 87 -4.40 7.67 4.79
CA TYR A 87 -3.56 8.35 3.80
C TYR A 87 -2.10 8.38 4.25
N ALA A 88 -1.85 8.67 5.51
CA ALA A 88 -0.49 8.66 6.06
C ALA A 88 0.13 7.27 6.00
N THR A 89 -0.63 6.22 6.36
CA THR A 89 -0.08 4.86 6.32
C THR A 89 0.13 4.36 4.91
N MET A 90 -0.73 4.75 3.97
CA MET A 90 -0.53 4.48 2.54
C MET A 90 0.68 5.22 1.97
N ALA A 91 0.88 6.50 2.30
CA ALA A 91 2.05 7.25 1.86
C ALA A 91 3.35 6.63 2.39
N CYS A 92 3.36 6.19 3.65
CA CYS A 92 4.50 5.47 4.22
C CYS A 92 4.74 4.12 3.54
N ASP A 93 3.69 3.39 3.15
CA ASP A 93 3.83 2.14 2.39
C ASP A 93 4.53 2.38 1.04
N PHE A 94 4.15 3.44 0.31
CA PHE A 94 4.80 3.80 -0.96
C PHE A 94 6.23 4.33 -0.75
N LEU A 95 6.48 5.11 0.30
CA LEU A 95 7.82 5.53 0.67
C LEU A 95 8.72 4.31 0.96
N LEU A 96 8.24 3.34 1.74
CA LEU A 96 8.97 2.11 2.04
C LEU A 96 9.31 1.34 0.77
N VAL A 97 8.35 1.18 -0.13
CA VAL A 97 8.62 0.53 -1.42
C VAL A 97 9.63 1.32 -2.24
N ALA A 98 9.49 2.65 -2.33
CA ALA A 98 10.45 3.48 -3.05
C ALA A 98 11.88 3.31 -2.50
N LEU A 99 12.05 3.33 -1.17
CA LEU A 99 13.33 3.09 -0.51
C LEU A 99 13.89 1.69 -0.81
N VAL A 100 13.05 0.67 -0.88
CA VAL A 100 13.48 -0.69 -1.26
C VAL A 100 13.85 -0.78 -2.75
N LEU A 101 13.18 -0.03 -3.61
CA LEU A 101 13.45 -0.03 -5.06
C LEU A 101 14.76 0.67 -5.41
N ILE A 102 15.11 1.77 -4.72
CA ILE A 102 16.33 2.55 -4.98
C ILE A 102 17.58 1.65 -5.14
N PRO A 103 17.92 0.79 -4.15
CA PRO A 103 19.15 0.02 -4.23
C PRO A 103 18.94 -1.34 -4.94
N THR A 104 17.70 -1.71 -5.32
CA THR A 104 17.40 -2.98 -6.01
C THR A 104 17.16 -2.84 -7.52
N GLY A 105 17.63 -1.74 -8.12
CA GLY A 105 17.54 -1.51 -9.57
C GLY A 105 16.37 -0.60 -9.99
N GLY A 106 15.75 0.12 -9.04
CA GLY A 106 14.78 1.18 -9.31
C GLY A 106 13.58 0.69 -10.11
N SER A 107 13.35 1.30 -11.28
CA SER A 107 12.23 0.95 -12.15
C SER A 107 12.30 -0.46 -12.76
N GLN A 108 13.46 -1.12 -12.71
CA GLN A 108 13.71 -2.46 -13.26
C GLN A 108 13.78 -3.55 -12.17
N SER A 109 13.56 -3.18 -10.91
CA SER A 109 13.60 -4.12 -9.79
C SER A 109 12.49 -5.18 -9.89
N LEU A 110 12.80 -6.42 -9.50
CA LEU A 110 11.81 -7.50 -9.36
C LEU A 110 10.71 -7.17 -8.34
N LEU A 111 10.97 -6.23 -7.42
CA LEU A 111 10.03 -5.80 -6.40
C LEU A 111 9.10 -4.69 -6.89
N TYR A 112 9.31 -4.15 -8.10
CA TYR A 112 8.48 -3.11 -8.71
C TYR A 112 6.97 -3.43 -8.69
N PRO A 113 6.51 -4.67 -8.95
CA PRO A 113 5.09 -5.02 -8.89
C PRO A 113 4.41 -4.80 -7.53
N LEU A 114 5.17 -4.68 -6.43
CA LEU A 114 4.62 -4.36 -5.11
C LEU A 114 3.83 -3.05 -5.11
N ASN A 115 4.19 -2.09 -5.97
CA ASN A 115 3.43 -0.85 -6.11
C ASN A 115 1.97 -1.12 -6.52
N TYR A 116 1.73 -2.02 -7.48
CA TYR A 116 0.38 -2.39 -7.89
C TYR A 116 -0.37 -3.10 -6.77
N VAL A 117 0.31 -4.00 -6.04
CA VAL A 117 -0.29 -4.71 -4.89
C VAL A 117 -0.76 -3.73 -3.82
N ILE A 118 0.03 -2.71 -3.51
CA ILE A 118 -0.32 -1.67 -2.53
C ILE A 118 -1.49 -0.83 -3.03
N ILE A 119 -1.51 -0.42 -4.30
CA ILE A 119 -2.63 0.32 -4.90
C ILE A 119 -3.92 -0.50 -4.79
N VAL A 120 -3.91 -1.75 -5.26
CA VAL A 120 -5.08 -2.63 -5.27
C VAL A 120 -5.57 -2.91 -3.86
N SER A 121 -4.66 -3.25 -2.94
CA SER A 121 -4.98 -3.55 -1.54
C SER A 121 -5.61 -2.34 -0.84
N ASN A 122 -5.09 -1.13 -1.04
CA ASN A 122 -5.69 0.07 -0.45
C ASN A 122 -7.03 0.43 -1.10
N ALA A 123 -7.16 0.28 -2.42
CA ALA A 123 -8.40 0.54 -3.15
C ALA A 123 -9.55 -0.35 -2.65
N LEU A 124 -9.32 -1.66 -2.54
CA LEU A 124 -10.32 -2.62 -2.07
C LEU A 124 -10.71 -2.41 -0.59
N ARG A 125 -9.82 -1.82 0.22
CA ARG A 125 -10.05 -1.61 1.66
C ARG A 125 -10.75 -0.31 2.01
N TYR A 126 -10.60 0.75 1.21
CA TYR A 126 -11.09 2.08 1.59
C TYR A 126 -11.89 2.80 0.50
N GLY A 127 -12.06 2.17 -0.66
CA GLY A 127 -12.89 2.69 -1.74
C GLY A 127 -12.17 3.62 -2.71
N MET A 128 -12.94 4.16 -3.66
CA MET A 128 -12.47 4.96 -4.79
C MET A 128 -11.59 6.15 -4.39
N SER A 129 -11.98 6.91 -3.36
CA SER A 129 -11.25 8.12 -2.97
C SER A 129 -9.83 7.83 -2.52
N VAL A 130 -9.61 6.70 -1.83
CA VAL A 130 -8.28 6.28 -1.40
C VAL A 130 -7.49 5.66 -2.55
N ALA A 131 -8.17 4.97 -3.49
CA ALA A 131 -7.55 4.48 -4.70
C ALA A 131 -6.93 5.61 -5.55
N ILE A 132 -7.68 6.70 -5.78
CA ILE A 132 -7.19 7.87 -6.52
C ILE A 132 -6.04 8.54 -5.77
N ALA A 133 -6.21 8.81 -4.47
CA ALA A 133 -5.18 9.44 -3.66
C ALA A 133 -3.90 8.59 -3.62
N GLY A 134 -4.04 7.27 -3.46
CA GLY A 134 -2.93 6.33 -3.49
C GLY A 134 -2.19 6.32 -4.82
N THR A 135 -2.93 6.38 -5.93
CA THR A 135 -2.37 6.46 -7.28
C THR A 135 -1.55 7.74 -7.47
N ILE A 136 -2.06 8.89 -7.02
CA ILE A 136 -1.34 10.17 -7.08
C ILE A 136 -0.05 10.11 -6.26
N ILE A 137 -0.17 9.69 -4.99
CA ILE A 137 0.98 9.59 -4.08
C ILE A 137 2.04 8.64 -4.62
N MET A 138 1.62 7.49 -5.14
CA MET A 138 2.50 6.51 -5.77
C MET A 138 3.25 7.12 -6.96
N ASN A 139 2.55 7.83 -7.84
CA ASN A 139 3.19 8.50 -8.99
C ASN A 139 4.21 9.55 -8.54
N ILE A 140 3.94 10.30 -7.47
CA ILE A 140 4.91 11.26 -6.92
C ILE A 140 6.19 10.52 -6.46
N PHE A 141 6.05 9.44 -5.68
CA PHE A 141 7.20 8.64 -5.26
C PHE A 141 7.93 7.97 -6.43
N TYR A 142 7.19 7.55 -7.44
CA TYR A 142 7.77 6.93 -8.63
C TYR A 142 8.56 7.93 -9.47
N LEU A 143 8.02 9.14 -9.68
CA LEU A 143 8.73 10.22 -10.35
C LEU A 143 9.97 10.63 -9.56
N ALA A 144 9.90 10.67 -8.23
CA ALA A 144 11.06 10.92 -7.38
C ALA A 144 12.13 9.82 -7.52
N LEU A 145 11.71 8.54 -7.63
CA LEU A 145 12.61 7.42 -7.89
C LEU A 145 13.29 7.55 -9.26
N LEU A 146 12.54 7.88 -10.32
CA LEU A 146 13.10 8.10 -11.66
C LEU A 146 14.05 9.30 -11.68
N ALA A 147 13.67 10.40 -11.02
CA ALA A 147 14.53 11.57 -10.87
C ALA A 147 15.83 11.19 -10.17
N TYR A 148 15.78 10.41 -9.09
CA TYR A 148 16.97 9.91 -8.41
C TYR A 148 17.82 9.00 -9.29
N GLN A 149 17.19 8.14 -10.10
CA GLN A 149 17.88 7.13 -10.90
C GLN A 149 18.61 7.72 -12.12
N TYR A 150 18.05 8.75 -12.75
CA TYR A 150 18.57 9.31 -14.00
C TYR A 150 19.25 10.67 -13.83
N TYR A 151 19.11 11.36 -12.69
CA TYR A 151 19.84 12.61 -12.47
C TYR A 151 21.36 12.38 -12.40
N PRO A 152 22.20 13.20 -13.07
CA PRO A 152 21.86 14.44 -13.80
C PRO A 152 21.58 14.26 -15.30
N GLN A 153 21.78 13.06 -15.86
CA GLN A 153 21.52 12.80 -17.27
C GLN A 153 20.01 12.72 -17.52
N THR A 154 19.39 13.82 -17.95
CA THR A 154 17.93 13.93 -18.16
C THR A 154 17.34 12.98 -19.21
N GLU A 155 18.18 12.18 -19.88
CA GLU A 155 17.74 11.12 -20.79
C GLU A 155 17.35 9.86 -20.01
N ILE A 156 16.06 9.52 -20.07
CA ILE A 156 15.51 8.28 -19.49
C ILE A 156 15.56 7.19 -20.56
N PRO A 157 16.44 6.17 -20.45
CA PRO A 157 16.45 5.04 -21.35
C PRO A 157 15.10 4.32 -21.27
N GLY A 158 14.46 4.10 -22.42
CA GLY A 158 13.14 3.47 -22.45
C GLY A 158 12.03 4.36 -21.89
N PHE A 159 12.09 5.69 -22.07
CA PHE A 159 11.06 6.65 -21.66
C PHE A 159 9.61 6.16 -21.91
N HIS A 160 9.33 5.57 -23.08
CA HIS A 160 8.01 5.01 -23.38
C HIS A 160 7.56 3.90 -22.41
N GLN A 161 8.48 3.04 -21.95
CA GLN A 161 8.18 2.03 -20.94
C GLN A 161 7.83 2.68 -19.60
N GLU A 162 8.54 3.74 -19.21
CA GLU A 162 8.28 4.48 -17.98
C GLU A 162 6.95 5.23 -18.01
N VAL A 163 6.57 5.79 -19.17
CA VAL A 163 5.24 6.35 -19.41
C VAL A 163 4.16 5.28 -19.32
N LEU A 164 4.37 4.10 -19.92
CA LEU A 164 3.42 2.98 -19.83
C LEU A 164 3.24 2.47 -18.40
N LYS A 165 4.31 2.44 -17.61
CA LYS A 165 4.29 2.11 -16.18
C LYS A 165 3.41 3.09 -15.39
N ILE A 166 3.61 4.40 -15.61
CA ILE A 166 2.78 5.48 -15.04
C ILE A 166 1.32 5.34 -15.45
N ALA A 167 1.05 5.15 -16.75
CA ALA A 167 -0.29 4.92 -17.26
C ALA A 167 -0.93 3.66 -16.66
N GLY A 168 -0.13 2.61 -16.45
CA GLY A 168 -0.53 1.38 -15.78
C GLY A 168 -0.96 1.62 -14.34
N PHE A 169 -0.27 2.46 -13.57
CA PHE A 169 -0.70 2.82 -12.22
C PHE A 169 -2.05 3.52 -12.22
N TRP A 170 -2.26 4.45 -13.16
CA TRP A 170 -3.55 5.12 -13.33
C TRP A 170 -4.65 4.14 -13.70
N LEU A 171 -4.41 3.27 -14.67
CA LEU A 171 -5.37 2.26 -15.11
C LEU A 171 -5.77 1.36 -13.93
N VAL A 172 -4.79 0.77 -13.24
CA VAL A 172 -5.03 -0.14 -12.11
C VAL A 172 -5.72 0.60 -10.96
N GLY A 173 -5.28 1.81 -10.63
CA GLY A 173 -5.85 2.61 -9.56
C GLY A 173 -7.31 3.00 -9.80
N VAL A 174 -7.61 3.54 -10.98
CA VAL A 174 -8.97 3.93 -11.37
C VAL A 174 -9.87 2.71 -11.48
N TYR A 175 -9.42 1.65 -12.15
CA TYR A 175 -10.22 0.45 -12.34
C TYR A 175 -10.53 -0.27 -11.03
N THR A 176 -9.53 -0.43 -10.15
CA THR A 176 -9.75 -1.06 -8.85
C THR A 176 -10.62 -0.20 -7.94
N GLY A 177 -10.45 1.14 -8.00
CA GLY A 177 -11.33 2.06 -7.29
C GLY A 177 -12.79 1.97 -7.76
N TYR A 178 -13.01 1.84 -9.08
CA TYR A 178 -14.33 1.59 -9.65
C TYR A 178 -14.92 0.26 -9.18
N LEU A 179 -14.13 -0.82 -9.20
CA LEU A 179 -14.56 -2.13 -8.69
C LEU A 179 -14.95 -2.05 -7.22
N SER A 180 -14.16 -1.37 -6.39
CA SER A 180 -14.48 -1.18 -4.96
C SER A 180 -15.83 -0.49 -4.77
N ARG A 181 -16.10 0.56 -5.55
CA ARG A 181 -17.40 1.26 -5.51
C ARG A 181 -18.54 0.32 -5.92
N ARG A 182 -18.33 -0.50 -6.94
CA ARG A 182 -19.34 -1.48 -7.39
C ARG A 182 -19.63 -2.54 -6.32
N TYR A 183 -18.61 -3.04 -5.63
CA TYR A 183 -18.78 -3.98 -4.52
C TYR A 183 -19.52 -3.36 -3.33
N GLU A 184 -19.27 -2.08 -3.03
CA GLU A 184 -20.01 -1.35 -1.99
C GLU A 184 -21.52 -1.27 -2.32
N VAL A 185 -21.86 -0.97 -3.59
CA VAL A 185 -23.26 -0.92 -4.04
C VAL A 185 -23.92 -2.29 -3.96
N LEU A 186 -23.28 -3.33 -4.51
CA LEU A 186 -23.79 -4.70 -4.49
C LEU A 186 -24.03 -5.21 -3.06
N ARG A 187 -23.10 -4.89 -2.14
CA ARG A 187 -23.24 -5.27 -0.74
C ARG A 187 -24.42 -4.57 -0.08
N GLY A 188 -24.61 -3.27 -0.34
CA GLY A 188 -25.76 -2.52 0.17
C GLY A 188 -27.09 -3.06 -0.34
N GLU A 189 -27.15 -3.51 -1.59
CA GLU A 189 -28.33 -4.18 -2.15
C GLU A 189 -28.62 -5.50 -1.44
N VAL A 190 -27.60 -6.36 -1.24
CA VAL A 190 -27.75 -7.64 -0.54
C VAL A 190 -28.21 -7.45 0.91
N GLU A 191 -27.62 -6.49 1.63
CA GLU A 191 -28.02 -6.17 3.01
C GLU A 191 -29.49 -5.70 3.07
N ARG A 192 -29.90 -4.85 2.12
CA ARG A 192 -31.30 -4.41 2.00
C ARG A 192 -32.27 -5.56 1.69
N TYR A 193 -31.89 -6.49 0.81
CA TYR A 193 -32.70 -7.68 0.52
C TYR A 193 -32.83 -8.59 1.75
N GLN A 194 -31.75 -8.77 2.51
CA GLN A 194 -31.79 -9.54 3.76
C GLN A 194 -32.71 -8.92 4.80
N GLU A 195 -32.69 -7.58 4.95
CA GLU A 195 -33.60 -6.86 5.84
C GLU A 195 -35.07 -7.01 5.45
N LEU A 196 -35.38 -6.89 4.15
CA LEU A 196 -36.74 -7.07 3.64
C LEU A 196 -37.24 -8.51 3.87
N LEU A 197 -36.37 -9.50 3.66
CA LEU A 197 -36.71 -10.92 3.82
C LEU A 197 -36.90 -11.27 5.31
N ALA A 198 -36.04 -10.75 6.20
CA ALA A 198 -36.19 -10.90 7.64
C ALA A 198 -37.48 -10.21 8.16
N GLY A 199 -37.82 -9.05 7.61
CA GLY A 199 -39.07 -8.34 7.92
C GLY A 199 -40.31 -9.13 7.46
N ALA A 200 -40.28 -9.68 6.25
CA ALA A 200 -41.37 -10.51 5.72
C ALA A 200 -41.55 -11.81 6.52
N LEU A 201 -40.45 -12.49 6.90
CA LEU A 201 -40.49 -13.68 7.75
C LEU A 201 -41.07 -13.38 9.14
N LYS A 202 -40.68 -12.27 9.77
CA LYS A 202 -41.27 -11.85 11.05
C LYS A 202 -42.76 -11.54 10.96
N LYS A 203 -43.21 -10.94 9.86
CA LYS A 203 -44.62 -10.60 9.64
C LYS A 203 -45.48 -11.84 9.39
N ASN A 204 -44.94 -12.89 8.78
CA ASN A 204 -45.66 -14.15 8.54
C ASN A 204 -45.60 -15.13 9.72
N ALA A 205 -44.71 -14.91 10.69
CA ALA A 205 -44.60 -15.71 11.91
C ALA A 205 -45.42 -15.17 13.10
N ALA A 206 -46.08 -14.02 12.92
CA ALA A 206 -47.00 -13.39 13.87
C ALA A 206 -48.45 -13.53 13.36
#